data_AF-A0A4Y7U3P0-F1
#
_entry.id   AF-A0A4Y7U3P0-F1
#
_cell.length_a   1.000
_cell.length_b   1.000
_cell.length_c   1.000
_cell.angle_alpha   90.00
_cell.angle_beta   90.00
_cell.angle_gamma   90.00
#
_symmetry.space_group_name_H-M   'P 1'
#
loop_
_entity.id
_entity.type
_entity.pdbx_description
1 polymer ?
#
loop_
_entity_poly.entity_id
_entity_poly.type
_entity_poly.pdbx_seq_one_letter_code
_entity_poly.pdbx_strand_id
1 'polypeptide(L)'
;HGYEGQGAEHSSARMERYLQLCARQNMYVADCTTPANFFHLLRRQMKTNFRKPLVVFSPKSLLRDPRCVSTVEELAKGSFQETIDDTTVDKNAVKTLVFVTGKFYYDIVAERENNGRTDVAVVRIEP
;
A
#
# COMPACT_ATOMS: atom_id res chain seq x y z
N HIS A 1 -2.58 9.89 5.77
CA HIS A 1 -3.82 9.11 5.88
C HIS A 1 -3.58 7.97 6.87
N GLY A 2 -4.51 7.68 7.77
CA GLY A 2 -4.35 6.59 8.73
C GLY A 2 -5.22 6.74 9.97
N TYR A 3 -5.89 5.67 10.36
CA TYR A 3 -6.76 5.62 11.54
C TYR A 3 -5.93 5.22 12.78
N GLU A 4 -5.47 6.22 13.53
CA GLU A 4 -4.52 6.06 14.65
C GLU A 4 -5.07 6.63 15.96
N GLY A 5 -6.39 6.77 16.06
CA GLY A 5 -7.05 7.32 17.26
C GLY A 5 -6.86 8.84 17.46
N GLN A 6 -6.35 9.57 16.46
CA GLN A 6 -6.08 11.01 16.54
C GLN A 6 -7.33 11.90 16.29
N GLY A 7 -8.52 11.31 16.19
CA GLY A 7 -9.77 12.04 15.93
C GLY A 7 -10.16 12.17 14.45
N ALA A 8 -11.37 12.69 14.22
CA ALA A 8 -12.04 12.66 12.91
C ALA A 8 -11.26 13.41 11.81
N GLU A 9 -10.77 14.61 12.10
CA GLU A 9 -10.06 15.47 11.15
C GLU A 9 -8.56 15.13 11.01
N HIS A 10 -8.09 14.14 11.76
CA HIS A 10 -6.71 13.65 11.67
C HIS A 10 -6.61 12.19 11.20
N SER A 11 -7.69 11.60 10.68
CA SER A 11 -7.68 10.17 10.30
C SER A 11 -7.77 9.97 8.78
N SER A 12 -8.79 10.56 8.15
CA SER A 12 -9.12 10.28 6.77
C SER A 12 -8.82 11.45 5.84
N ALA A 13 -8.18 11.16 4.70
CA ALA A 13 -8.09 12.10 3.59
C ALA A 13 -9.26 11.91 2.60
N ARG A 14 -10.27 11.11 2.97
CA ARG A 14 -11.49 10.82 2.19
C ARG A 14 -11.18 10.18 0.84
N MET A 15 -10.50 9.02 0.87
CA MET A 15 -10.08 8.28 -0.32
C MET A 15 -11.25 8.01 -1.27
N GLU A 16 -12.40 7.69 -0.71
CA GLU A 16 -13.66 7.46 -1.43
C GLU A 16 -14.02 8.61 -2.37
N ARG A 17 -13.71 9.86 -1.99
CA ARG A 17 -14.01 11.04 -2.80
C ARG A 17 -13.13 11.11 -4.04
N TYR A 18 -11.84 10.79 -3.91
CA TYR A 18 -10.92 10.78 -5.05
C TYR A 18 -11.19 9.61 -5.99
N LEU A 19 -11.53 8.44 -5.43
CA LEU A 19 -11.95 7.28 -6.21
C LEU A 19 -13.24 7.55 -6.99
N GLN A 20 -14.23 8.22 -6.39
CA GLN A 20 -15.46 8.60 -7.09
C GLN A 20 -15.20 9.58 -8.26
N LEU A 21 -14.16 10.42 -8.15
CA LEU A 21 -13.75 11.34 -9.21
C LEU A 21 -12.92 10.68 -10.31
N CYS A 22 -12.48 9.43 -10.12
CA CYS A 22 -11.72 8.70 -11.13
C CYS A 22 -12.63 8.32 -12.30
N ALA A 23 -12.32 8.83 -13.48
CA ALA A 23 -13.01 8.51 -14.71
C ALA A 23 -12.05 8.60 -15.89
N ARG A 24 -12.13 7.66 -16.83
CA ARG A 24 -11.32 7.66 -18.08
C ARG A 24 -9.82 7.87 -17.82
N GLN A 25 -9.28 7.23 -16.78
CA GLN A 25 -7.87 7.33 -16.37
C GLN A 25 -7.41 8.79 -16.16
N ASN A 26 -8.27 9.67 -15.65
CA ASN A 26 -7.94 11.09 -15.43
C ASN A 26 -6.90 11.32 -14.32
N MET A 27 -6.78 10.44 -13.33
CA MET A 27 -5.83 10.55 -12.21
C MET A 27 -5.34 9.19 -11.72
N TYR A 28 -4.26 9.20 -10.95
CA TYR A 28 -3.76 8.07 -10.17
C TYR A 28 -4.03 8.31 -8.68
N VAL A 29 -4.39 7.25 -7.96
CA VAL A 29 -4.74 7.28 -6.54
C VAL A 29 -3.94 6.19 -5.87
N ALA A 30 -2.97 6.54 -5.03
CA ALA A 30 -2.00 5.61 -4.47
C ALA A 30 -1.95 5.66 -2.94
N ASP A 31 -1.77 4.52 -2.29
CA ASP A 31 -1.61 4.39 -0.84
C ASP A 31 -0.48 3.40 -0.52
N CYS A 32 0.76 3.90 -0.63
CA CYS A 32 1.93 3.03 -0.64
C CYS A 32 2.30 2.47 0.73
N THR A 33 2.60 1.17 0.79
CA THR A 33 2.98 0.47 2.04
C THR A 33 4.47 0.19 2.21
N THR A 34 5.30 0.48 1.20
CA THR A 34 6.77 0.34 1.31
C THR A 34 7.50 1.61 0.84
N PRO A 35 8.66 1.94 1.44
CA PRO A 35 9.48 3.04 0.97
C PRO A 35 9.90 2.91 -0.49
N ALA A 36 10.24 1.68 -0.94
CA ALA A 36 10.61 1.44 -2.33
C ALA A 36 9.47 1.72 -3.31
N ASN A 37 8.24 1.30 -2.99
CA ASN A 37 7.12 1.56 -3.89
C ASN A 37 6.81 3.06 -3.99
N PHE A 38 6.88 3.78 -2.86
CA PHE A 38 6.72 5.24 -2.86
C PHE A 38 7.81 5.96 -3.66
N PHE A 39 9.08 5.53 -3.54
CA PHE A 39 10.18 6.04 -4.34
C PHE A 39 9.94 5.85 -5.85
N HIS A 40 9.53 4.65 -6.27
CA HIS A 40 9.27 4.35 -7.67
C HIS A 40 8.05 5.09 -8.20
N LEU A 41 7.01 5.27 -7.39
CA LEU A 41 5.83 6.07 -7.72
C LEU A 41 6.19 7.52 -8.05
N LEU A 42 6.99 8.17 -7.19
CA LEU A 42 7.42 9.56 -7.41
C LEU A 42 8.26 9.69 -8.68
N ARG A 43 9.14 8.71 -8.96
CA ARG A 43 9.93 8.70 -10.19
C ARG A 43 9.07 8.47 -11.43
N ARG A 44 8.07 7.60 -11.35
CA ARG A 44 7.10 7.32 -12.43
C ARG A 44 6.40 8.61 -12.88
N GLN A 45 6.02 9.46 -11.93
CA GLN A 45 5.38 10.75 -12.20
C GLN A 45 6.22 11.68 -13.08
N MET A 46 7.55 11.62 -12.96
CA MET A 46 8.48 12.45 -13.74
C MET A 46 8.98 11.78 -15.01
N LYS A 47 9.24 10.47 -14.96
CA LYS A 47 9.80 9.69 -16.08
C LYS A 47 8.83 9.46 -17.22
N THR A 48 7.53 9.43 -16.94
CA THR A 48 6.54 9.24 -17.99
C THR A 48 6.51 10.42 -18.96
N ASN A 49 6.07 10.20 -20.20
CA ASN A 49 6.01 11.21 -21.27
C ASN A 49 4.70 12.03 -21.25
N PHE A 50 3.85 11.84 -20.23
CA PHE A 50 2.62 12.60 -20.02
C PHE A 50 2.52 13.09 -18.58
N ARG A 51 1.51 13.91 -18.24
CA ARG A 51 1.25 14.34 -16.87
C ARG A 51 -0.21 14.10 -16.52
N LYS A 52 -0.44 13.37 -15.42
CA LYS A 52 -1.75 13.15 -14.81
C LYS A 52 -1.64 13.43 -13.31
N PRO A 53 -2.67 13.96 -12.65
CA PRO A 53 -2.66 14.11 -11.20
C PRO A 53 -2.36 12.78 -10.49
N LEU A 54 -1.55 12.85 -9.44
CA LEU A 54 -1.27 11.74 -8.54
C LEU A 54 -1.71 12.16 -7.13
N VAL A 55 -2.72 11.47 -6.61
CA VAL A 55 -3.22 11.64 -5.25
C VAL A 55 -2.62 10.56 -4.38
N VAL A 56 -1.78 10.92 -3.42
CA VAL A 56 -1.11 9.96 -2.52
C VAL A 56 -1.67 10.06 -1.12
N PHE A 57 -2.12 8.93 -0.58
CA PHE A 57 -2.57 8.77 0.81
C PHE A 57 -1.36 8.53 1.72
N SER A 58 -0.46 9.52 1.79
CA SER A 58 0.82 9.37 2.49
C SER A 58 0.65 8.87 3.93
N PRO A 59 1.41 7.87 4.38
CA PRO A 59 1.20 7.27 5.69
C PRO A 59 1.67 8.18 6.83
N LYS A 60 1.24 7.87 8.06
CA LYS A 60 1.68 8.53 9.28
C LYS A 60 2.55 7.61 10.14
N SER A 61 1.96 6.55 10.71
CA SER A 61 2.70 5.58 11.54
C SER A 61 3.82 4.88 10.77
N LEU A 62 3.60 4.55 9.49
CA LEU A 62 4.58 3.82 8.70
C LEU A 62 5.90 4.57 8.50
N LEU A 63 5.93 5.89 8.72
CA LEU A 63 7.16 6.68 8.67
C LEU A 63 8.21 6.23 9.70
N ARG A 64 7.78 5.50 10.74
CA ARG A 64 8.65 5.01 11.82
C ARG A 64 8.42 3.53 12.16
N ASP A 65 7.61 2.81 11.38
CA ASP A 65 7.36 1.39 11.65
C ASP A 65 8.58 0.56 11.23
N PRO A 66 9.18 -0.24 12.13
CA PRO A 66 10.38 -1.03 11.81
C PRO A 66 10.13 -2.10 10.74
N ARG A 67 8.87 -2.48 10.50
CA ARG A 67 8.48 -3.42 9.43
C ARG A 67 8.37 -2.72 8.08
N CYS A 68 8.22 -1.39 8.06
CA CYS A 68 8.07 -0.58 6.86
C CYS A 68 9.41 -0.03 6.37
N VAL A 69 10.32 -0.93 5.98
CA VAL A 69 11.65 -0.60 5.49
C VAL A 69 11.87 -1.17 4.09
N SER A 70 12.77 -0.58 3.32
CA SER A 70 13.23 -1.11 2.04
C SER A 70 14.74 -1.00 1.92
N THR A 71 15.33 -1.95 1.20
CA THR A 71 16.74 -2.04 0.86
C THR A 71 17.11 -1.07 -0.26
N VAL A 72 18.40 -0.80 -0.41
CA VAL A 72 18.92 0.02 -1.52
C VAL A 72 18.73 -0.71 -2.86
N GLU A 73 18.84 -2.03 -2.86
CA GLU A 73 18.64 -2.89 -4.02
C GLU A 73 17.22 -2.76 -4.59
N GLU A 74 16.20 -2.69 -3.73
CA GLU A 74 14.81 -2.45 -4.15
C GLU A 74 14.63 -1.08 -4.80
N LEU A 75 15.41 -0.06 -4.39
CA LEU A 75 15.41 1.26 -5.04
C LEU A 75 16.17 1.24 -6.38
N ALA A 76 17.30 0.54 -6.43
CA ALA A 76 18.19 0.54 -7.58
C ALA A 76 17.68 -0.33 -8.73
N LYS A 77 17.13 -1.51 -8.42
CA LYS A 77 16.74 -2.54 -9.40
C LYS A 77 15.24 -2.83 -9.40
N GLY A 78 14.49 -2.33 -8.42
CA GLY A 78 13.05 -2.50 -8.37
C GLY A 78 12.28 -1.60 -9.32
N SER A 79 10.96 -1.71 -9.25
CA SER A 79 10.01 -0.88 -9.98
C SER A 79 8.73 -0.72 -9.17
N PHE A 80 7.85 0.20 -9.57
CA PHE A 80 6.55 0.35 -8.92
C PHE A 80 5.74 -0.94 -9.09
N GLN A 81 5.23 -1.47 -7.99
CA GLN A 81 4.38 -2.64 -7.93
C GLN A 81 2.94 -2.17 -7.64
N GLU A 82 2.03 -2.36 -8.60
CA GLU A 82 0.60 -2.06 -8.43
C GLU A 82 -0.08 -3.05 -7.48
N THR A 83 0.45 -4.26 -7.41
CA THR A 83 0.03 -5.31 -6.47
C THR A 83 1.26 -5.96 -5.87
N ILE A 84 1.20 -6.26 -4.57
CA ILE A 84 2.28 -6.96 -3.87
C ILE A 84 1.71 -8.24 -3.27
N ASP A 85 2.23 -9.38 -3.76
CA ASP A 85 1.81 -10.73 -3.37
C ASP A 85 2.25 -11.06 -1.94
N ASP A 86 1.57 -12.04 -1.34
CA ASP A 86 1.95 -12.61 -0.05
C ASP A 86 2.90 -13.80 -0.26
N THR A 87 4.17 -13.61 0.09
CA THR A 87 5.21 -14.64 -0.05
C THR A 87 5.44 -15.45 1.22
N THR A 88 4.66 -15.18 2.28
CA THR A 88 4.87 -15.75 3.62
C THR A 88 4.02 -17.00 3.88
N VAL A 89 3.12 -17.38 2.97
CA VAL A 89 2.21 -18.52 3.10
C VAL A 89 2.36 -19.50 1.94
N ASP A 90 2.10 -20.79 2.20
CA ASP A 90 1.99 -21.79 1.14
C ASP A 90 0.66 -21.61 0.38
N LYS A 91 0.76 -21.30 -0.91
CA LYS A 91 -0.39 -21.05 -1.79
C LYS A 91 -1.38 -22.22 -1.83
N ASN A 92 -0.94 -23.45 -1.59
CA ASN A 92 -1.83 -24.63 -1.58
C ASN A 92 -2.65 -24.75 -0.29
N ALA A 93 -2.18 -24.15 0.81
CA ALA A 93 -2.88 -24.16 2.10
C ALA A 93 -3.87 -22.99 2.25
N VAL A 94 -3.80 -21.99 1.37
CA VAL A 94 -4.64 -20.79 1.41
C VAL A 94 -6.10 -21.14 1.11
N LYS A 95 -7.00 -20.71 2.01
CA LYS A 95 -8.45 -20.80 1.87
C LYS A 95 -9.11 -19.42 1.73
N THR A 96 -8.46 -18.39 2.25
CA THR A 96 -8.98 -17.02 2.25
C THR A 96 -7.93 -16.06 1.68
N LEU A 97 -8.37 -15.21 0.75
CA LEU A 97 -7.57 -14.13 0.20
C LEU A 97 -8.10 -12.79 0.71
N VAL A 98 -7.25 -12.02 1.37
CA VAL A 98 -7.56 -10.68 1.88
C VAL A 98 -6.85 -9.67 0.99
N PHE A 99 -7.64 -8.83 0.31
CA PHE A 99 -7.12 -7.65 -0.37
C PHE A 99 -7.11 -6.47 0.58
N VAL A 100 -5.98 -5.76 0.63
CA VAL A 100 -5.80 -4.60 1.51
C VAL A 100 -4.98 -3.52 0.82
N THR A 101 -5.18 -2.27 1.23
CA THR A 101 -4.36 -1.12 0.81
C THR A 101 -3.88 -0.36 2.04
N GLY A 102 -2.72 0.30 1.93
CA GLY A 102 -2.19 1.14 2.98
C GLY A 102 -1.82 0.40 4.27
N LYS A 103 -1.69 1.15 5.37
CA LYS A 103 -1.11 0.66 6.62
C LYS A 103 -1.76 -0.61 7.19
N PHE A 104 -3.04 -0.84 6.90
CA PHE A 104 -3.82 -1.96 7.44
C PHE A 104 -3.19 -3.31 7.12
N TYR A 105 -2.38 -3.40 6.06
CA TYR A 105 -1.58 -4.59 5.78
C TYR A 105 -0.79 -5.05 7.01
N TYR A 106 -0.08 -4.14 7.68
CA TYR A 106 0.76 -4.47 8.83
C TYR A 106 -0.04 -4.91 10.05
N ASP A 107 -1.26 -4.40 10.21
CA ASP A 107 -2.16 -4.78 11.30
C ASP A 107 -2.75 -6.18 11.05
N ILE A 108 -3.16 -6.46 9.81
CA ILE A 108 -3.73 -7.77 9.41
C ILE A 108 -2.67 -8.88 9.48
N VAL A 109 -1.44 -8.61 9.02
CA VAL A 109 -0.35 -9.59 9.10
C VAL A 109 -0.01 -9.92 10.55
N ALA A 110 0.09 -8.92 11.43
CA ALA A 110 0.33 -9.14 12.85
C ALA A 110 -0.79 -9.97 13.50
N GLU A 111 -2.05 -9.68 13.17
CA GLU A 111 -3.19 -10.42 13.69
C GLU A 111 -3.23 -11.87 13.17
N ARG A 112 -2.85 -12.08 11.91
CA ARG A 112 -2.73 -13.43 11.33
C ARG A 112 -1.65 -14.24 12.07
N GLU A 113 -0.51 -13.64 12.35
CA GLU A 113 0.60 -14.26 13.09
C GLU A 113 0.20 -14.58 14.53
N ASN A 114 -0.45 -13.65 15.23
CA ASN A 114 -0.96 -13.86 16.60
C ASN A 114 -1.92 -15.05 16.69
N ASN A 115 -2.74 -15.24 15.65
CA ASN A 115 -3.68 -16.35 15.55
C ASN A 115 -3.06 -17.64 14.97
N GLY A 116 -1.78 -17.62 14.60
CA GLY A 116 -1.07 -18.79 14.02
C GLY A 116 -1.67 -19.29 12.71
N ARG A 117 -2.30 -18.41 11.92
CA ARG A 117 -3.03 -18.80 10.71
C ARG A 117 -2.13 -18.86 9.49
N THR A 118 -2.18 -19.99 8.79
CA THR A 118 -1.47 -20.21 7.51
C THR A 118 -2.40 -20.28 6.30
N ASP A 119 -3.71 -20.28 6.53
CA ASP A 119 -4.75 -20.42 5.52
C ASP A 119 -5.23 -19.08 4.93
N VAL A 120 -4.61 -17.96 5.33
CA VAL A 120 -4.98 -16.60 4.90
C VAL A 120 -3.80 -15.90 4.21
N ALA A 121 -3.97 -15.59 2.92
CA ALA A 121 -3.04 -14.76 2.17
C ALA A 121 -3.49 -13.29 2.21
N VAL A 122 -2.55 -12.35 2.37
CA VAL A 122 -2.82 -10.91 2.43
C VAL A 122 -2.13 -10.22 1.26
N VAL A 123 -2.89 -9.90 0.21
CA VAL A 123 -2.38 -9.24 -0.99
C VAL A 123 -2.63 -7.74 -0.92
N ARG A 124 -1.57 -6.97 -1.17
CA ARG A 124 -1.65 -5.50 -1.19
C ARG A 124 -2.02 -5.01 -2.57
N ILE A 125 -2.93 -4.05 -2.61
CA ILE A 125 -3.26 -3.26 -3.79
C ILE A 125 -2.66 -1.87 -3.55
N GLU A 126 -1.78 -1.44 -4.44
CA GLU A 126 -1.05 -0.18 -4.39
C GLU A 126 -1.39 0.62 -5.67
N PRO A 127 -2.61 1.17 -5.77
CA PRO A 127 -3.15 1.71 -7.03
C PRO A 127 -2.46 3.00 -7.53
#